data_AF-A0A7Z9WGE7-F1
#
_entry.id   AF-A0A7Z9WGE7-F1
#
_cell.length_a   1.000
_cell.length_b   1.000
_cell.length_c   1.000
_cell.angle_alpha   90.00
_cell.angle_beta   90.00
_cell.angle_gamma   90.00
#
_symmetry.space_group_name_H-M   'P 1'
#
loop_
_entity.id
_entity.type
_entity.pdbx_description
1 polymer ?
#
loop_
_entity_poly.entity_id
_entity_poly.type
_entity_poly.pdbx_seq_one_letter_code
_entity_poly.pdbx_strand_id
1 'polypeptide(L)' 'MKRTTVFADEEIFLDLKRIAQEEGKTVSEIIRQALQKYIHEKYTTKKAISLIGIGRSGRRDISERCEQLLWKGQIK' A
#
# COMPACT_ATOMS: atom_id res chain seq x y z
N MET A 1 -3.22 -18.66 15.93
CA MET A 1 -1.83 -18.22 15.65
C MET A 1 -0.92 -19.43 15.68
N LYS A 2 0.16 -19.45 14.88
CA LYS A 2 1.23 -20.45 14.98
C LYS A 2 2.40 -19.86 15.77
N ARG A 3 2.98 -20.61 16.70
CA ARG A 3 4.17 -20.17 17.46
C ARG A 3 5.40 -20.27 16.55
N THR A 4 6.17 -19.20 16.49
CA THR A 4 7.39 -19.09 15.69
C THR A 4 8.49 -18.48 16.55
N THR A 5 9.68 -19.05 16.49
CA THR A 5 10.89 -18.48 17.10
C THR A 5 11.60 -17.63 16.05
N VAL A 6 11.97 -16.40 16.42
CA VAL A 6 12.73 -15.48 15.57
C VAL A 6 13.99 -15.07 16.30
N PHE A 7 15.08 -14.90 15.55
CA PHE A 7 16.31 -14.32 16.07
C PHE A 7 16.24 -12.81 15.90
N ALA A 8 16.63 -12.08 16.94
CA ALA A 8 16.75 -10.63 16.95
C ALA A 8 17.89 -10.25 17.88
N ASP A 9 18.56 -9.14 17.58
CA ASP A 9 19.59 -8.60 18.46
C ASP A 9 18.97 -8.18 19.80
N GLU A 10 19.76 -8.25 20.87
CA GLU A 10 19.28 -7.97 22.22
C GLU A 10 18.73 -6.56 22.36
N GLU A 11 19.39 -5.58 21.74
CA GLU A 11 18.97 -4.18 21.72
C GLU A 11 17.57 -4.01 21.11
N ILE A 12 17.31 -4.67 19.98
CA ILE A 12 16.00 -4.64 19.31
C ILE A 12 14.93 -5.24 20.22
N PHE A 13 15.24 -6.33 20.91
CA PHE A 13 14.29 -6.96 21.82
C PHE A 13 13.98 -6.10 23.05
N LEU A 14 14.97 -5.38 23.57
CA LEU A 14 14.79 -4.41 24.66
C LEU A 14 13.91 -3.24 24.24
N ASP A 15 14.13 -2.69 23.04
CA ASP A 15 13.28 -1.60 22.53
C ASP A 15 11.84 -2.06 22.28
N LEU A 16 11.64 -3.26 21.74
CA LEU A 16 10.31 -3.85 21.59
C LEU A 16 9.58 -4.01 22.93
N LYS A 17 10.29 -4.38 24.00
CA LYS A 17 9.72 -4.44 25.35
C LYS A 17 9.31 -3.07 25.86
N ARG A 18 10.14 -2.04 25.64
CA ARG A 18 9.83 -0.66 26.06
C ARG A 18 8.57 -0.15 25.35
N ILE A 19 8.51 -0.31 24.02
CA ILE A 19 7.34 0.07 23.21
C ILE A 19 6.09 -0.66 23.69
N ALA A 20 6.19 -1.97 23.94
CA ALA A 20 5.06 -2.75 24.43
C ALA A 20 4.53 -2.22 25.78
N GLN A 21 5.43 -1.84 26.69
CA GLN A 21 5.06 -1.22 27.98
C GLN A 21 4.39 0.14 27.80
N GLU A 22 4.96 1.02 26.97
CA GLU A 22 4.43 2.36 26.70
C GLU A 22 3.03 2.31 26.04
N GLU A 23 2.80 1.35 25.15
CA GLU A 23 1.51 1.17 24.47
C GLU A 23 0.50 0.30 25.24
N GLY A 24 0.89 -0.27 26.39
CA GLY A 24 0.04 -1.18 27.15
C GLY A 24 -0.30 -2.48 26.39
N LYS A 25 0.60 -2.95 25.53
CA LYS A 25 0.45 -4.15 24.69
C LYS A 25 1.48 -5.21 25.06
N THR A 26 1.28 -6.43 24.57
CA THR A 26 2.30 -7.49 24.68
C THR A 26 3.33 -7.40 23.56
N VAL A 27 4.56 -7.84 23.82
CA VAL A 27 5.64 -7.88 22.82
C VAL A 27 5.21 -8.65 21.55
N SER A 28 4.49 -9.76 21.72
CA SER A 28 3.95 -10.56 20.60
C SER A 28 2.97 -9.78 19.71
N GLU A 29 2.24 -8.81 20.28
CA GLU A 29 1.32 -7.97 19.51
C GLU A 29 2.07 -6.90 18.72
N ILE A 30 3.10 -6.29 19.31
CA ILE A 30 3.98 -5.35 18.62
C ILE A 30 4.67 -6.05 17.45
N ILE A 31 5.28 -7.23 17.69
CA ILE A 31 5.93 -8.02 16.64
C ILE A 31 4.94 -8.35 15.51
N ARG A 32 3.71 -8.75 15.86
CA ARG A 32 2.68 -9.07 14.86
C ARG A 32 2.32 -7.84 14.02
N GLN A 33 2.12 -6.68 14.64
CA GLN A 33 1.83 -5.44 13.93
C GLN A 33 2.98 -5.04 13.00
N ALA A 34 4.22 -5.15 13.48
CA ALA A 34 5.41 -4.88 12.68
C ALA A 34 5.51 -5.80 11.46
N LEU A 35 5.28 -7.11 11.63
CA LEU A 35 5.26 -8.07 10.52
C LEU A 35 4.14 -7.77 9.51
N GLN A 36 2.93 -7.44 9.97
CA GLN A 36 1.83 -7.06 9.10
C GLN A 36 2.15 -5.81 8.28
N LYS A 37 2.72 -4.79 8.93
CA LYS A 37 3.16 -3.54 8.27
C LYS A 37 4.24 -3.82 7.22
N TYR A 38 5.26 -4.60 7.58
CA TYR A 38 6.34 -4.99 6.66
C TYR A 38 5.82 -5.73 5.42
N ILE A 39 4.92 -6.70 5.62
CA ILE A 39 4.24 -7.42 4.55
C ILE A 39 3.46 -6.43 3.67
N HIS A 40 2.62 -5.59 4.27
CA HIS A 40 1.79 -4.64 3.55
C HIS A 40 2.65 -3.70 2.68
N GLU A 41 3.71 -3.14 3.24
CA GLU A 41 4.64 -2.27 2.50
C GLU A 41 5.23 -3.01 1.30
N LYS A 42 5.74 -4.24 1.47
CA LYS A 42 6.33 -5.04 0.38
C LYS A 42 5.35 -5.43 -0.72
N TYR A 43 4.09 -5.71 -0.39
CA TYR A 43 3.07 -6.07 -1.38
C TYR A 43 2.42 -4.84 -2.04
N THR A 44 2.32 -3.71 -1.34
CA THR A 44 1.75 -2.48 -1.89
C THR A 44 2.69 -1.81 -2.89
N THR A 45 4.02 -1.89 -2.73
CA THR A 45 4.96 -1.33 -3.73
C THR A 45 4.88 -2.02 -5.10
N LYS A 46 4.33 -3.23 -5.18
CA LYS A 46 4.15 -3.98 -6.45
C LYS A 46 2.84 -3.71 -7.17
N LYS A 47 1.90 -2.94 -6.59
CA LYS A 47 0.73 -2.49 -7.34
C LYS A 47 1.17 -1.35 -8.26
N ALA A 48 1.69 -1.73 -9.44
CA ALA A 48 1.66 -0.87 -10.61
C ALA A 48 0.26 -0.23 -10.66
N ILE A 49 0.23 1.10 -10.74
CA ILE A 49 -0.98 1.91 -10.73
C ILE A 49 -1.99 1.28 -11.70
N SER A 50 -3.01 0.59 -11.19
CA SER A 50 -4.01 -0.13 -12.01
C SER A 50 -4.91 0.82 -12.80
N LEU A 51 -4.65 2.13 -12.71
CA LEU A 51 -5.39 3.19 -13.37
C LEU A 51 -4.92 3.42 -14.81
N ILE A 52 -3.76 2.87 -15.21
CA ILE A 52 -3.31 2.93 -16.60
C ILE A 52 -4.13 1.92 -17.41
N GLY A 53 -5.07 2.41 -18.21
CA GLY A 53 -5.85 1.58 -19.15
C GLY A 53 -7.25 1.13 -18.68
N ILE A 54 -7.77 1.64 -17.56
CA ILE A 54 -9.18 1.39 -17.13
C ILE A 54 -10.21 1.97 -18.12
N GLY A 55 -9.86 3.03 -18.85
CA GLY A 55 -10.71 3.63 -19.87
C GLY A 55 -10.52 2.97 -21.22
N ARG A 56 -11.54 2.29 -21.74
CA ARG A 56 -11.57 1.79 -23.13
C ARG A 56 -12.54 2.65 -23.95
N SER A 57 -12.01 3.62 -24.69
CA SER A 57 -12.83 4.47 -25.58
C SER A 57 -13.31 3.73 -26.83
N GLY A 58 -12.67 2.61 -27.20
CA GLY A 58 -12.88 1.92 -28.47
C GLY A 58 -12.42 2.72 -29.71
N ARG A 59 -11.87 3.92 -29.51
CA ARG A 59 -11.48 4.87 -30.56
C ARG A 59 -10.01 5.23 -30.41
N ARG A 60 -9.28 5.18 -31.51
CA ARG A 60 -7.83 5.41 -31.54
C ARG A 60 -7.44 6.88 -31.67
N ASP A 61 -8.38 7.75 -32.03
CA ASP A 61 -8.17 9.16 -32.37
C ASP A 61 -8.56 10.15 -31.25
N ILE A 62 -8.98 9.66 -30.09
CA ILE A 62 -9.47 10.51 -28.99
C ILE A 62 -8.40 11.47 -28.48
N SER A 63 -7.16 11.02 -28.33
CA SER A 63 -6.06 11.86 -27.86
C SER A 63 -5.74 13.00 -28.84
N GLU A 64 -5.77 12.71 -30.14
CA GLU A 64 -5.47 13.68 -31.20
C GLU A 64 -6.59 14.70 -31.41
N ARG A 65 -7.84 14.33 -31.08
CA ARG A 65 -9.04 15.13 -31.36
C ARG A 65 -9.74 15.63 -30.11
N CYS A 66 -9.12 15.49 -28.95
CA CYS A 66 -9.70 15.79 -27.64
C CYS A 66 -10.32 17.19 -27.62
N GLU A 67 -9.56 18.19 -28.07
CA GLU A 67 -9.96 19.59 -28.18
C GLU A 67 -11.20 19.78 -29.08
N GLN A 68 -11.17 19.27 -30.31
CA GLN A 68 -12.31 19.37 -31.22
C GLN A 68 -13.59 18.72 -30.68
N LEU A 69 -13.46 17.58 -29.99
CA LEU A 69 -14.59 16.86 -29.40
C LEU A 69 -15.20 17.62 -28.23
N LEU A 70 -14.37 18.23 -27.38
CA LEU A 70 -14.82 19.03 -26.24
C LEU A 70 -15.57 20.28 -26.71
N TRP A 71 -15.06 20.99 -27.73
CA TRP A 71 -15.71 22.20 -28.24
C TRP A 71 -17.03 21.93 -28.96
N LYS A 72 -17.16 20.82 -29.69
CA LYS A 72 -18.43 20.46 -30.38
C LYS A 72 -19.56 20.15 -29.42
N GLY A 73 -19.25 19.62 -28.22
CA GLY A 73 -20.24 19.32 -27.19
C GLY A 73 -20.79 20.54 -26.44
N GLN A 74 -20.24 21.74 -26.69
CA GLN A 74 -20.67 22.97 -26.01
C GLN A 74 -21.72 23.79 -26.77
N ILE A 75 -22.15 23.35 -27.95
CA ILE A 75 -23.22 24.01 -28.70
C ILE A 75 -24.55 23.37 -28.29
N LYS A 76 -25.26 24.06 -27.40
CA LYS A 76 -26.69 23.84 -27.15
C LYS A 76 -27.53 24.33 -28.33
#